data_AF-A0A2V6WS15-F1
#
_entry.id   AF-A0A2V6WS15-F1
#
_cell.length_a   1.000
_cell.length_b   1.000
_cell.length_c   1.000
_cell.angle_alpha   90.00
_cell.angle_beta   90.00
_cell.angle_gamma   90.00
#
_symmetry.space_group_name_H-M   'P 1'
#
loop_
_entity.id
_entity.type
_entity.pdbx_description
1 polymer ?
#
loop_
_entity_poly.entity_id
_entity_poly.type
_entity_poly.pdbx_seq_one_letter_code
_entity_poly.pdbx_strand_id
1 'polypeptide(L)'
;MILLRSDGARIFVTALLVYAVFWNPWLQFSNSDNFVDAAVSLVDTGRWSLTRWPLYEGKDTATARDGRIVPGVPFGTALAIAPLYAVWRAAGGAPVDGWSGLEAVNAVAILLLCAPAMALTAVQVAWLAGWVGATRRGRLLAALLFALGTQAFQFGTMLTKESLTALAITSAVRLALGDGDAWRRTGAGVLTGLAVLLTHSAALLAPLLALVVLARDGARDAAAFVLGGLPLVAVLGAYDAWLFGAPWRTSYSAITGLSTRFAAPKAAIVADFVVGPRGGLFLYSPFLLAAPSGLAAAWRGVPPRGRTGSAPGTCSRRYRCWPRSRARRSSVRAVAHC
;
A
#
# COMPACT_ATOMS: atom_id res chain seq x y z
N MET A 1 21.39 -17.57 -7.10
CA MET A 1 20.90 -18.49 -6.05
C MET A 1 21.00 -17.97 -4.59
N ILE A 2 21.77 -16.90 -4.31
CA ILE A 2 21.99 -16.39 -2.93
C ILE A 2 20.82 -15.55 -2.37
N LEU A 3 19.97 -14.97 -3.24
CA LEU A 3 18.83 -14.11 -2.85
C LEU A 3 17.64 -14.84 -2.19
N LEU A 4 17.51 -16.17 -2.31
CA LEU A 4 16.37 -16.96 -1.79
C LEU A 4 16.50 -17.39 -0.31
N ARG A 5 17.43 -16.79 0.45
CA ARG A 5 17.71 -17.21 1.83
C ARG A 5 16.65 -16.76 2.85
N SER A 6 15.95 -15.66 2.60
CA SER A 6 14.91 -15.17 3.52
C SER A 6 13.51 -15.58 3.07
N ASP A 7 12.60 -15.80 4.03
CA ASP A 7 11.19 -16.08 3.73
C ASP A 7 10.54 -14.94 2.92
N GLY A 8 10.93 -13.68 3.18
CA GLY A 8 10.44 -12.53 2.42
C GLY A 8 10.82 -12.59 0.94
N ALA A 9 12.06 -12.95 0.62
CA ALA A 9 12.49 -13.10 -0.77
C ALA A 9 11.74 -14.24 -1.47
N ARG A 10 11.48 -15.35 -0.77
CA ARG A 10 10.70 -16.47 -1.32
C ARG A 10 9.26 -16.05 -1.60
N ILE A 11 8.60 -15.37 -0.65
CA ILE A 11 7.24 -14.84 -0.83
C ILE A 11 7.18 -13.92 -2.06
N PHE A 12 8.10 -12.96 -2.14
CA PHE A 12 8.16 -12.02 -3.26
C PHE A 12 8.33 -12.74 -4.60
N VAL A 13 9.35 -13.58 -4.73
CA VAL A 13 9.64 -14.29 -5.99
C VAL A 13 8.48 -15.20 -6.38
N THR A 14 7.92 -15.96 -5.44
CA THR A 14 6.78 -16.83 -5.73
C THR A 14 5.56 -16.03 -6.18
N ALA A 15 5.18 -14.97 -5.46
CA ALA A 15 4.03 -14.14 -5.85
C ALA A 15 4.26 -13.47 -7.21
N LEU A 16 5.43 -12.89 -7.44
CA LEU A 16 5.78 -12.23 -8.70
C LEU A 16 5.71 -13.20 -9.89
N LEU A 17 6.28 -14.41 -9.74
CA LEU A 17 6.24 -15.42 -10.81
C LEU A 17 4.80 -15.87 -11.10
N VAL A 18 3.98 -16.07 -10.07
CA VAL A 18 2.57 -16.41 -10.25
C VAL A 18 1.84 -15.27 -10.97
N TYR A 19 2.02 -14.02 -10.55
CA TYR A 19 1.40 -12.88 -11.24
C TYR A 19 1.87 -12.72 -12.68
N ALA A 20 3.14 -13.00 -12.97
CA ALA A 20 3.66 -12.98 -14.33
C ALA A 20 3.09 -14.11 -15.20
N VAL A 21 2.87 -15.31 -14.63
CA VAL A 21 2.27 -16.45 -15.35
C VAL A 21 0.78 -16.22 -15.64
N PHE A 22 0.05 -15.63 -14.69
CA PHE A 22 -1.37 -15.30 -14.83
C PHE A 22 -1.60 -13.85 -15.28
N TRP A 23 -0.56 -13.23 -15.82
CA TRP A 23 -0.60 -11.87 -16.32
C TRP A 23 -1.69 -11.73 -17.38
N ASN A 24 -2.57 -10.75 -17.19
CA ASN A 24 -3.71 -10.55 -18.07
C ASN A 24 -3.76 -9.10 -18.55
N PRO A 25 -3.03 -8.77 -19.65
CA PRO A 25 -3.03 -7.41 -20.18
C PRO A 25 -4.33 -7.02 -20.88
N TRP A 26 -5.22 -7.99 -21.13
CA TRP A 26 -6.48 -7.82 -21.87
C TRP A 26 -7.70 -7.62 -20.97
N LEU A 27 -7.58 -7.95 -19.69
CA LEU A 27 -8.55 -7.49 -18.71
C LEU A 27 -8.24 -6.00 -18.48
N GLN A 28 -9.05 -5.13 -19.06
CA GLN A 28 -8.89 -3.69 -18.96
C GLN A 28 -9.99 -3.10 -18.09
N PHE A 29 -9.60 -2.23 -17.17
CA PHE A 29 -10.52 -1.29 -16.57
C PHE A 29 -10.43 0.00 -17.37
N SER A 30 -11.55 0.71 -17.51
CA SER A 30 -11.56 2.05 -18.10
C SER A 30 -10.46 2.92 -17.47
N ASN A 31 -10.31 2.86 -16.14
CA ASN A 31 -9.25 3.55 -15.41
C ASN A 31 -7.81 3.25 -15.90
N SER A 32 -7.53 2.03 -16.38
CA SER A 32 -6.20 1.64 -16.86
C SER A 32 -5.80 2.45 -18.10
N ASP A 33 -6.75 2.67 -19.00
CA ASP A 33 -6.52 3.36 -20.28
C ASP A 33 -6.17 4.83 -20.06
N ASN A 34 -6.87 5.52 -19.17
CA ASN A 34 -6.54 6.92 -18.86
C ASN A 34 -5.21 7.10 -18.12
N PHE A 35 -4.70 6.11 -17.37
CA PHE A 35 -3.34 6.21 -16.82
C PHE A 35 -2.28 6.14 -17.91
N VAL A 36 -2.44 5.18 -18.82
CA VAL A 36 -1.49 4.93 -19.90
C VAL A 36 -1.52 6.08 -20.90
N ASP A 37 -2.71 6.52 -21.34
CA ASP A 37 -2.81 7.64 -22.27
C ASP A 37 -2.25 8.95 -21.67
N ALA A 38 -2.45 9.20 -20.37
CA ALA A 38 -1.83 10.37 -19.74
C ALA A 38 -0.30 10.30 -19.72
N ALA A 39 0.26 9.12 -19.40
CA ALA A 39 1.70 8.91 -19.41
C ALA A 39 2.29 9.08 -20.81
N VAL A 40 1.66 8.45 -21.81
CA VAL A 40 2.06 8.51 -23.22
C VAL A 40 1.92 9.92 -23.77
N SER A 41 0.78 10.58 -23.54
CA SER A 41 0.53 11.95 -24.01
C SER A 41 1.51 12.95 -23.40
N LEU A 42 1.83 12.82 -22.11
CA LEU A 42 2.81 13.67 -21.45
C LEU A 42 4.19 13.53 -22.10
N VAL A 43 4.64 12.30 -22.36
CA VAL A 43 5.96 12.03 -22.96
C VAL A 43 6.02 12.46 -24.42
N ASP A 44 5.00 12.14 -25.21
CA ASP A 44 5.02 12.41 -26.65
C ASP A 44 4.82 13.89 -26.99
N THR A 45 4.01 14.61 -26.20
CA THR A 45 3.61 15.98 -26.52
C THR A 45 4.18 17.03 -25.57
N GLY A 46 4.72 16.61 -24.41
CA GLY A 46 5.12 17.52 -23.33
C GLY A 46 3.94 18.18 -22.63
N ARG A 47 2.69 17.78 -22.92
CA ARG A 47 1.47 18.40 -22.39
C ARG A 47 0.68 17.42 -21.53
N TRP A 48 0.18 17.92 -20.40
CA TRP A 48 -0.78 17.20 -19.57
C TRP A 48 -2.19 17.32 -20.15
N SER A 49 -2.53 16.41 -21.06
CA SER A 49 -3.86 16.24 -21.66
C SER A 49 -3.96 14.84 -22.25
N LEU A 50 -5.12 14.22 -22.17
CA LEU A 50 -5.42 12.96 -22.85
C LEU A 50 -5.64 13.24 -24.34
N THR A 51 -4.93 12.54 -25.20
CA THR A 51 -5.03 12.72 -26.66
C THR A 51 -5.74 11.55 -27.34
N ARG A 52 -5.83 10.40 -26.68
CA ARG A 52 -6.37 9.16 -27.22
C ARG A 52 -7.64 8.70 -26.51
N TRP A 53 -8.23 9.57 -25.68
CA TRP A 53 -9.50 9.32 -25.01
C TRP A 53 -10.66 8.86 -25.92
N PRO A 54 -10.74 9.22 -27.23
CA PRO A 54 -11.78 8.68 -28.10
C PRO A 54 -11.69 7.16 -28.30
N LEU A 55 -10.51 6.55 -28.12
CA LEU A 55 -10.33 5.10 -28.26
C LEU A 55 -11.07 4.30 -27.17
N TYR A 56 -11.31 4.91 -26.00
CA TYR A 56 -12.04 4.31 -24.88
C TYR A 56 -13.29 5.13 -24.50
N GLU A 57 -13.83 5.89 -25.45
CA GLU A 57 -15.10 6.63 -25.33
C GLU A 57 -15.13 7.64 -24.18
N GLY A 58 -13.98 8.14 -23.72
CA GLY A 58 -13.91 9.08 -22.59
C GLY A 58 -14.30 8.50 -21.24
N LYS A 59 -14.28 7.17 -21.08
CA LYS A 59 -14.54 6.54 -19.78
C LYS A 59 -13.48 6.97 -18.76
N ASP A 60 -13.91 7.26 -17.54
CA ASP A 60 -13.06 7.70 -16.41
C ASP A 60 -12.14 8.91 -16.73
N THR A 61 -12.55 9.79 -17.65
CA THR A 61 -11.90 11.10 -17.87
C THR A 61 -12.54 12.21 -17.07
N ALA A 62 -11.81 13.29 -16.83
CA ALA A 62 -12.32 14.53 -16.30
C ALA A 62 -12.06 15.70 -17.26
N THR A 63 -12.95 16.69 -17.22
CA THR A 63 -12.83 17.91 -18.02
C THR A 63 -12.31 19.04 -17.14
N ALA A 64 -11.12 19.55 -17.43
CA ALA A 64 -10.53 20.68 -16.74
C ALA A 64 -11.27 21.99 -17.08
N ARG A 65 -11.05 23.05 -16.29
CA ARG A 65 -11.72 24.35 -16.45
C ARG A 65 -11.51 25.01 -17.81
N ASP A 66 -10.38 24.75 -18.45
CA ASP A 66 -10.03 25.28 -19.77
C ASP A 66 -10.44 24.34 -20.92
N GLY A 67 -11.24 23.32 -20.63
CA GLY A 67 -11.77 22.36 -21.60
C GLY A 67 -10.84 21.20 -21.92
N ARG A 68 -9.62 21.15 -21.36
CA ARG A 68 -8.72 19.99 -21.57
C ARG A 68 -9.30 18.73 -20.94
N ILE A 69 -9.12 17.61 -21.62
CA ILE A 69 -9.48 16.29 -21.10
C ILE A 69 -8.27 15.70 -20.37
N VAL A 70 -8.46 15.31 -19.12
CA VAL A 70 -7.41 14.80 -18.22
C VAL A 70 -7.89 13.51 -17.55
N PRO A 71 -7.02 12.72 -16.90
CA PRO A 71 -7.47 11.56 -16.13
C PRO A 71 -8.53 11.92 -15.08
N GLY A 72 -9.57 11.11 -14.95
CA GLY A 72 -10.61 11.22 -13.91
C GLY A 72 -10.14 10.79 -12.52
N VAL A 73 -8.85 10.52 -12.37
CA VAL A 73 -8.17 9.95 -11.21
C VAL A 73 -6.87 10.73 -10.96
N PRO A 74 -6.27 10.66 -9.76
CA PRO A 74 -5.01 11.32 -9.48
C PRO A 74 -3.92 10.99 -10.52
N PHE A 75 -3.04 11.95 -10.77
CA PHE A 75 -1.96 11.82 -11.76
C PHE A 75 -0.85 10.83 -11.37
N GLY A 76 -0.83 10.32 -10.13
CA GLY A 76 0.29 9.55 -9.60
C GLY A 76 0.62 8.28 -10.38
N THR A 77 -0.40 7.50 -10.75
CA THR A 77 -0.19 6.26 -11.51
C THR A 77 0.37 6.55 -12.90
N ALA A 78 -0.13 7.59 -13.57
CA ALA A 78 0.39 8.01 -14.86
C ALA A 78 1.85 8.50 -14.77
N LEU A 79 2.22 9.24 -13.71
CA LEU A 79 3.62 9.62 -13.48
C LEU A 79 4.52 8.44 -13.13
N ALA A 80 4.00 7.36 -12.54
CA ALA A 80 4.77 6.14 -12.34
C ALA A 80 5.03 5.38 -13.66
N ILE A 81 4.11 5.47 -14.62
CA ILE A 81 4.23 4.84 -15.94
C ILE A 81 5.11 5.67 -16.89
N ALA A 82 5.04 7.01 -16.83
CA ALA A 82 5.71 7.90 -17.77
C ALA A 82 7.22 7.63 -17.95
N PRO A 83 8.02 7.35 -16.90
CA PRO A 83 9.43 7.00 -17.06
C PRO A 83 9.65 5.72 -17.89
N LEU A 84 8.79 4.71 -17.76
CA LEU A 84 8.90 3.47 -18.54
C LEU A 84 8.71 3.74 -20.03
N TYR A 85 7.70 4.54 -20.38
CA TYR A 85 7.44 4.92 -21.76
C TYR A 85 8.50 5.89 -22.30
N ALA A 86 9.00 6.82 -21.49
CA ALA A 86 10.08 7.72 -21.87
C ALA A 86 11.38 6.96 -22.23
N VAL A 87 11.72 5.91 -21.47
CA VAL A 87 12.85 5.03 -21.80
C VAL A 87 12.64 4.32 -23.13
N TRP A 88 11.43 3.79 -23.40
CA TRP A 88 11.07 3.19 -24.69
C TRP A 88 11.24 4.18 -25.84
N ARG A 89 10.75 5.41 -25.69
CA ARG A 89 10.86 6.47 -26.71
C ARG A 89 12.30 6.89 -26.93
N ALA A 90 13.10 7.03 -25.87
CA ALA A 90 14.52 7.33 -25.96
C ALA A 90 15.33 6.22 -26.64
N ALA A 91 14.90 4.97 -26.54
CA ALA A 91 15.50 3.82 -27.23
C ALA A 91 15.10 3.70 -28.71
N GLY A 92 14.40 4.69 -29.28
CA GLY A 92 13.96 4.70 -30.67
C GLY A 92 12.61 4.00 -30.91
N GLY A 93 11.88 3.66 -29.85
CA GLY A 93 10.53 3.10 -29.95
C GLY A 93 9.56 4.06 -30.63
N ALA A 94 8.68 3.55 -31.49
CA ALA A 94 7.68 4.35 -32.20
C ALA A 94 6.66 5.00 -31.23
N PRO A 95 6.06 6.15 -31.59
CA PRO A 95 4.94 6.72 -30.85
C PRO A 95 3.75 5.75 -30.82
N VAL A 96 2.95 5.83 -29.76
CA VAL A 96 1.71 5.06 -29.66
C VAL A 96 0.60 5.83 -30.38
N ASP A 97 0.07 5.27 -31.47
CA ASP A 97 -0.98 5.94 -32.27
C ASP A 97 -2.34 5.20 -32.24
N GLY A 98 -2.44 4.08 -31.53
CA GLY A 98 -3.66 3.26 -31.48
C GLY A 98 -3.76 2.33 -30.28
N TRP A 99 -4.84 1.55 -30.25
CA TRP A 99 -5.21 0.68 -29.14
C TRP A 99 -4.12 -0.33 -28.77
N SER A 100 -3.55 -1.00 -29.78
CA SER A 100 -2.47 -1.99 -29.59
C SER A 100 -1.22 -1.40 -28.93
N GLY A 101 -0.91 -0.12 -29.19
CA GLY A 101 0.20 0.56 -28.54
C GLY A 101 -0.10 0.88 -27.08
N LEU A 102 -1.32 1.31 -26.75
CA LEU A 102 -1.75 1.50 -25.35
C LEU A 102 -1.74 0.17 -24.60
N GLU A 103 -2.23 -0.90 -25.22
CA GLU A 103 -2.19 -2.26 -24.67
C GLU A 103 -0.76 -2.72 -24.39
N ALA A 104 0.19 -2.44 -25.28
CA ALA A 104 1.60 -2.79 -25.08
C ALA A 104 2.24 -2.04 -23.89
N VAL A 105 1.94 -0.75 -23.74
CA VAL A 105 2.43 0.02 -22.57
C VAL A 105 1.76 -0.45 -21.28
N ASN A 106 0.45 -0.71 -21.31
CA ASN A 106 -0.30 -1.30 -20.21
C ASN A 106 0.33 -2.63 -19.77
N ALA A 107 0.53 -3.52 -20.73
CA ALA A 107 1.16 -4.82 -20.60
C ALA A 107 2.49 -4.75 -19.81
N VAL A 108 3.39 -3.88 -20.24
CA VAL A 108 4.70 -3.68 -19.60
C VAL A 108 4.55 -3.06 -18.21
N ALA A 109 3.68 -2.07 -18.04
CA ALA A 109 3.43 -1.42 -16.76
C ALA A 109 2.94 -2.42 -15.69
N ILE A 110 2.11 -3.40 -16.07
CA ILE A 110 1.66 -4.45 -15.13
C ILE A 110 2.85 -5.24 -14.58
N LEU A 111 3.71 -5.73 -15.46
CA LEU A 111 4.84 -6.58 -15.10
C LEU A 111 5.93 -5.82 -14.31
N LEU A 112 6.13 -4.54 -14.62
CA LEU A 112 7.18 -3.73 -14.00
C LEU A 112 6.73 -2.98 -12.75
N LEU A 113 5.43 -2.66 -12.61
CA LEU A 113 4.91 -1.86 -11.50
C LEU A 113 3.94 -2.66 -10.63
N CYS A 114 2.83 -3.15 -11.19
CA CYS A 114 1.74 -3.73 -10.41
C CYS A 114 2.11 -5.09 -9.81
N ALA A 115 2.65 -6.01 -10.61
CA ALA A 115 3.04 -7.34 -10.13
C ALA A 115 4.12 -7.27 -9.04
N PRO A 116 5.22 -6.49 -9.20
CA PRO A 116 6.19 -6.31 -8.12
C PRO A 116 5.60 -5.62 -6.90
N ALA A 117 4.74 -4.61 -7.08
CA ALA A 117 4.14 -3.90 -5.95
C ALA A 117 3.24 -4.81 -5.10
N MET A 118 2.43 -5.66 -5.73
CA MET A 118 1.59 -6.64 -5.01
C MET A 118 2.42 -7.75 -4.39
N ALA A 119 3.46 -8.23 -5.07
CA ALA A 119 4.38 -9.21 -4.49
C ALA A 119 5.10 -8.64 -3.25
N LEU A 120 5.54 -7.39 -3.28
CA LEU A 120 6.11 -6.71 -2.12
C LEU A 120 5.08 -6.47 -1.01
N THR A 121 3.83 -6.18 -1.37
CA THR A 121 2.74 -6.03 -0.40
C THR A 121 2.48 -7.36 0.32
N ALA A 122 2.55 -8.50 -0.36
CA ALA A 122 2.48 -9.81 0.28
C ALA A 122 3.61 -10.02 1.32
N VAL A 123 4.82 -9.51 1.05
CA VAL A 123 5.91 -9.49 2.04
C VAL A 123 5.57 -8.60 3.23
N GLN A 124 4.94 -7.43 3.00
CA GLN A 124 4.47 -6.58 4.10
C GLN A 124 3.40 -7.25 4.94
N VAL A 125 2.48 -8.01 4.33
CA VAL A 125 1.46 -8.80 5.03
C VAL A 125 2.11 -9.89 5.90
N ALA A 126 3.08 -10.63 5.38
CA ALA A 126 3.83 -11.59 6.20
C ALA A 126 4.60 -10.91 7.35
N TRP A 127 5.10 -9.70 7.15
CA TRP A 127 5.73 -8.93 8.22
C TRP A 127 4.70 -8.50 9.28
N LEU A 128 3.56 -7.94 8.88
CA LEU A 128 2.46 -7.54 9.78
C LEU A 128 1.94 -8.74 10.58
N ALA A 129 1.76 -9.90 9.94
CA ALA A 129 1.38 -11.13 10.62
C ALA A 129 2.40 -11.50 11.71
N GLY A 130 3.70 -11.35 11.44
CA GLY A 130 4.75 -11.58 12.42
C GLY A 130 4.75 -10.54 13.55
N TRP A 131 4.46 -9.27 13.22
CA TRP A 131 4.35 -8.18 14.18
C TRP A 131 3.21 -8.41 15.19
N VAL A 132 2.07 -8.98 14.75
CA VAL A 132 0.97 -9.39 15.66
C VAL A 132 1.22 -10.74 16.36
N GLY A 133 2.41 -11.32 16.22
CA GLY A 133 2.82 -12.54 16.94
C GLY A 133 2.56 -13.86 16.22
N ALA A 134 2.23 -13.85 14.92
CA ALA A 134 2.03 -15.09 14.17
C ALA A 134 3.33 -15.90 14.04
N THR A 135 3.19 -17.23 14.08
CA THR A 135 4.30 -18.16 13.82
C THR A 135 4.82 -18.04 12.38
N ARG A 136 6.00 -18.59 12.08
CA ARG A 136 6.52 -18.66 10.70
C ARG A 136 5.49 -19.23 9.72
N ARG A 137 4.79 -20.31 10.09
CA ARG A 137 3.73 -20.91 9.26
C ARG A 137 2.57 -19.93 9.06
N GLY A 138 2.12 -19.26 10.11
CA GLY A 138 1.06 -18.25 10.04
C GLY A 138 1.41 -17.08 9.12
N ARG A 139 2.66 -16.61 9.14
CA ARG A 139 3.15 -15.55 8.25
C ARG A 139 3.14 -15.96 6.78
N LEU A 140 3.59 -17.18 6.48
CA LEU A 140 3.56 -17.74 5.13
C LEU A 140 2.13 -17.92 4.62
N LEU A 141 1.24 -18.46 5.47
CA LEU A 141 -0.18 -18.62 5.14
C LEU A 141 -0.88 -17.27 4.92
N ALA A 142 -0.61 -16.27 5.76
CA ALA A 142 -1.17 -14.93 5.60
C ALA A 142 -0.74 -14.28 4.28
N ALA A 143 0.54 -14.37 3.91
CA ALA A 143 1.02 -13.88 2.63
C ALA A 143 0.43 -14.65 1.44
N LEU A 144 0.30 -15.98 1.54
CA LEU A 144 -0.29 -16.79 0.47
C LEU A 144 -1.78 -16.48 0.27
N LEU A 145 -2.54 -16.44 1.37
CA LEU A 145 -3.96 -16.10 1.35
C LEU A 145 -4.18 -14.69 0.82
N PHE A 146 -3.37 -13.72 1.23
CA PHE A 146 -3.41 -12.38 0.65
C PHE A 146 -3.11 -12.41 -0.85
N ALA A 147 -1.98 -13.00 -1.24
CA ALA A 147 -1.47 -12.91 -2.60
C ALA A 147 -2.37 -13.60 -3.63
N LEU A 148 -3.00 -14.73 -3.26
CA LEU A 148 -3.75 -15.59 -4.17
C LEU A 148 -5.26 -15.68 -3.85
N GLY A 149 -5.63 -15.45 -2.59
CA GLY A 149 -7.01 -15.63 -2.10
C GLY A 149 -7.79 -14.33 -1.98
N THR A 150 -7.31 -13.23 -2.57
CA THR A 150 -7.94 -11.90 -2.49
C THR A 150 -7.84 -11.15 -3.81
N GLN A 151 -8.44 -9.96 -3.86
CA GLN A 151 -8.31 -9.01 -4.95
C GLN A 151 -6.85 -8.58 -5.22
N ALA A 152 -5.90 -8.82 -4.30
CA ALA A 152 -4.48 -8.59 -4.58
C ALA A 152 -3.96 -9.44 -5.75
N PHE A 153 -4.55 -10.62 -6.00
CA PHE A 153 -4.21 -11.41 -7.18
C PHE A 153 -4.56 -10.65 -8.47
N GLN A 154 -5.80 -10.15 -8.55
CA GLN A 154 -6.28 -9.35 -9.67
C GLN A 154 -5.46 -8.06 -9.85
N PHE A 155 -5.15 -7.35 -8.76
CA PHE A 155 -4.30 -6.14 -8.80
C PHE A 155 -2.83 -6.45 -9.13
N GLY A 156 -2.38 -7.69 -8.93
CA GLY A 156 -1.05 -8.14 -9.32
C GLY A 156 -0.95 -8.47 -10.81
N THR A 157 -2.04 -8.90 -11.43
CA THR A 157 -2.08 -9.34 -12.84
C THR A 157 -2.64 -8.29 -13.80
N MET A 158 -3.04 -7.13 -13.31
CA MET A 158 -3.67 -6.04 -14.07
C MET A 158 -3.17 -4.66 -13.63
N LEU A 159 -3.36 -3.64 -14.50
CA LEU A 159 -2.91 -2.27 -14.21
C LEU A 159 -3.96 -1.54 -13.40
N THR A 160 -3.73 -1.43 -12.10
CA THR A 160 -4.61 -0.70 -11.19
C THR A 160 -3.80 0.22 -10.29
N LYS A 161 -4.41 1.34 -9.86
CA LYS A 161 -3.77 2.27 -8.91
C LYS A 161 -3.61 1.62 -7.53
N GLU A 162 -4.50 0.69 -7.21
CA GLU A 162 -4.55 -0.05 -5.95
C GLU A 162 -3.23 -0.79 -5.66
N SER A 163 -2.54 -1.27 -6.70
CA SER A 163 -1.28 -2.02 -6.55
C SER A 163 -0.18 -1.17 -5.89
N LEU A 164 0.07 0.01 -6.46
CA LEU A 164 1.08 0.94 -5.92
C LEU A 164 0.61 1.56 -4.59
N THR A 165 -0.68 1.89 -4.49
CA THR A 165 -1.28 2.46 -3.29
C THR A 165 -1.16 1.52 -2.09
N ALA A 166 -1.46 0.22 -2.25
CA ALA A 166 -1.38 -0.73 -1.15
C ALA A 166 0.08 -0.98 -0.71
N LEU A 167 1.04 -1.01 -1.64
CA LEU A 167 2.46 -1.08 -1.27
C LEU A 167 2.88 0.15 -0.46
N ALA A 168 2.51 1.35 -0.91
CA ALA A 168 2.83 2.60 -0.23
C ALA A 168 2.24 2.62 1.19
N ILE A 169 0.96 2.30 1.35
CA ILE A 169 0.27 2.27 2.66
C ILE A 169 0.88 1.21 3.58
N THR A 170 1.05 -0.03 3.12
CA THR A 170 1.58 -1.10 3.99
C THR A 170 3.02 -0.85 4.41
N SER A 171 3.81 -0.23 3.53
CA SER A 171 5.16 0.23 3.86
C SER A 171 5.13 1.41 4.83
N ALA A 172 4.21 2.37 4.67
CA ALA A 172 4.01 3.46 5.62
C ALA A 172 3.63 2.95 7.01
N VAL A 173 2.69 1.99 7.09
CA VAL A 173 2.30 1.31 8.33
C VAL A 173 3.51 0.65 8.98
N ARG A 174 4.32 -0.09 8.22
CA ARG A 174 5.54 -0.71 8.75
C ARG A 174 6.55 0.30 9.28
N LEU A 175 6.72 1.42 8.57
CA LEU A 175 7.61 2.47 9.03
C LEU A 175 7.05 3.15 10.28
N ALA A 176 5.74 3.38 10.38
CA ALA A 176 5.05 4.00 11.52
C ALA A 176 4.96 3.10 12.76
N LEU A 177 4.83 1.78 12.60
CA LEU A 177 4.71 0.85 13.72
C LEU A 177 6.05 0.38 14.28
N GLY A 178 7.07 0.28 13.44
CA GLY A 178 8.39 -0.18 13.87
C GLY A 178 9.17 0.89 14.63
N ASP A 179 10.17 0.42 15.36
CA ASP A 179 11.05 1.27 16.18
C ASP A 179 11.92 2.17 15.32
N GLY A 180 12.02 3.44 15.65
CA GLY A 180 12.88 4.36 14.92
C GLY A 180 12.77 5.78 15.42
N ASP A 181 13.37 6.67 14.64
CA ASP A 181 13.47 8.09 14.89
C ASP A 181 12.52 8.90 14.00
N ALA A 182 12.61 10.22 14.10
CA ALA A 182 11.86 11.16 13.29
C ALA A 182 12.05 10.92 11.78
N TRP A 183 13.23 10.50 11.32
CA TRP A 183 13.46 10.25 9.89
C TRP A 183 12.62 9.06 9.38
N ARG A 184 12.51 8.00 10.18
CA ARG A 184 11.62 6.89 9.88
C ARG A 184 10.15 7.32 9.82
N ARG A 185 9.73 8.25 10.68
CA ARG A 185 8.37 8.81 10.69
C ARG A 185 8.12 9.72 9.51
N THR A 186 9.09 10.54 9.12
CA THR A 186 9.08 11.29 7.85
C THR A 186 8.92 10.35 6.66
N GLY A 187 9.67 9.24 6.60
CA GLY A 187 9.51 8.23 5.55
C GLY A 187 8.11 7.61 5.50
N ALA A 188 7.52 7.32 6.66
CA ALA A 188 6.12 6.87 6.74
C ALA A 188 5.14 7.94 6.20
N GLY A 189 5.41 9.20 6.51
CA GLY A 189 4.66 10.36 6.01
C GLY A 189 4.74 10.49 4.49
N VAL A 190 5.95 10.43 3.93
CA VAL A 190 6.20 10.46 2.47
C VAL A 190 5.42 9.35 1.77
N LEU A 191 5.52 8.11 2.24
CA LEU A 191 4.79 6.98 1.65
C LEU A 191 3.27 7.13 1.75
N THR A 192 2.79 7.73 2.84
CA THR A 192 1.37 8.04 3.01
C THR A 192 0.94 9.12 2.00
N GLY A 193 1.71 10.20 1.86
CA GLY A 193 1.45 11.24 0.87
C GLY A 193 1.47 10.71 -0.56
N LEU A 194 2.39 9.78 -0.87
CA LEU A 194 2.46 9.08 -2.15
C LEU A 194 1.20 8.25 -2.40
N ALA A 195 0.70 7.53 -1.39
CA ALA A 195 -0.55 6.79 -1.51
C ALA A 195 -1.75 7.70 -1.82
N VAL A 196 -1.81 8.90 -1.23
CA VAL A 196 -2.86 9.90 -1.54
C VAL A 196 -2.75 10.39 -2.98
N LEU A 197 -1.52 10.65 -3.45
CA LEU A 197 -1.22 11.07 -4.81
C LEU A 197 -1.55 9.99 -5.85
N LEU A 198 -1.52 8.71 -5.46
CA LEU A 198 -1.98 7.60 -6.30
C LEU A 198 -3.50 7.41 -6.23
N THR A 199 -4.12 7.65 -5.07
CA THR A 199 -5.55 7.42 -4.85
C THR A 199 -6.11 8.33 -3.76
N HIS A 200 -7.06 9.21 -4.12
CA HIS A 200 -7.69 10.16 -3.19
C HIS A 200 -8.25 9.50 -1.92
N SER A 201 -8.82 8.29 -2.01
CA SER A 201 -9.41 7.60 -0.85
C SER A 201 -8.39 7.22 0.23
N ALA A 202 -7.09 7.12 -0.12
CA ALA A 202 -6.03 6.89 0.85
C ALA A 202 -5.83 8.06 1.82
N ALA A 203 -6.37 9.25 1.52
CA ALA A 203 -6.29 10.42 2.39
C ALA A 203 -6.90 10.18 3.77
N LEU A 204 -7.89 9.28 3.87
CA LEU A 204 -8.51 8.89 5.15
C LEU A 204 -7.55 8.15 6.08
N LEU A 205 -6.52 7.49 5.55
CA LEU A 205 -5.53 6.77 6.36
C LEU A 205 -4.46 7.69 6.95
N ALA A 206 -4.23 8.86 6.36
CA ALA A 206 -3.24 9.82 6.82
C ALA A 206 -3.48 10.30 8.28
N PRO A 207 -4.68 10.78 8.66
CA PRO A 207 -4.93 11.17 10.05
C PRO A 207 -4.88 9.97 11.00
N LEU A 208 -5.33 8.78 10.59
CA LEU A 208 -5.26 7.58 11.43
C LEU A 208 -3.81 7.20 11.74
N LEU A 209 -2.93 7.20 10.74
CA LEU A 209 -1.51 6.91 10.96
C LEU A 209 -0.81 8.03 11.76
N ALA A 210 -1.14 9.30 11.52
CA ALA A 210 -0.63 10.40 12.32
C ALA A 210 -1.04 10.27 13.80
N LEU A 211 -2.28 9.89 14.09
CA LEU A 211 -2.75 9.62 15.45
C LEU A 211 -2.04 8.42 16.08
N VAL A 212 -1.79 7.36 15.32
CA VAL A 212 -1.01 6.20 15.80
C VAL A 212 0.42 6.62 16.17
N VAL A 213 1.09 7.42 15.33
CA VAL A 213 2.44 7.94 15.62
C VAL A 213 2.40 8.88 16.83
N LEU A 214 1.43 9.79 16.90
CA LEU A 214 1.25 10.71 18.02
C LEU A 214 1.08 9.96 19.35
N ALA A 215 0.20 8.96 19.38
CA ALA A 215 -0.10 8.19 20.58
C ALA A 215 1.09 7.32 21.04
N ARG A 216 1.95 6.89 20.11
CA ARG A 216 3.06 5.97 20.41
C ARG A 216 4.39 6.67 20.68
N ASP A 217 4.68 7.71 19.92
CA ASP A 217 6.01 8.34 19.87
C ASP A 217 5.96 9.85 20.20
N GLY A 218 4.76 10.44 20.27
CA GLY A 218 4.56 11.83 20.69
C GLY A 218 4.55 12.85 19.55
N ALA A 219 4.37 14.12 19.93
CA ALA A 219 4.06 15.20 18.99
C ALA A 219 5.20 15.50 18.00
N ARG A 220 6.46 15.36 18.41
CA ARG A 220 7.62 15.60 17.55
C ARG A 220 7.64 14.64 16.36
N ASP A 221 7.44 13.36 16.62
CA ASP A 221 7.44 12.31 15.61
C ASP A 221 6.18 12.35 14.74
N ALA A 222 5.04 12.72 15.32
CA ALA A 222 3.82 12.99 14.55
C ALA A 222 4.02 14.20 13.62
N ALA A 223 4.68 15.25 14.06
CA ALA A 223 5.03 16.39 13.21
C ALA A 223 5.98 15.97 12.09
N ALA A 224 7.00 15.15 12.38
CA ALA A 224 7.91 14.60 11.36
C ALA A 224 7.17 13.77 10.30
N PHE A 225 6.18 12.95 10.71
CA PHE A 225 5.28 12.24 9.81
C PHE A 225 4.46 13.20 8.93
N VAL A 226 3.78 14.17 9.53
CA VAL A 226 2.95 15.14 8.80
C VAL A 226 3.79 15.92 7.79
N LEU A 227 4.95 16.44 8.21
CA LEU A 227 5.87 17.18 7.35
C LEU A 227 6.44 16.33 6.21
N GLY A 228 6.59 15.01 6.41
CA GLY A 228 7.01 14.10 5.33
C GLY A 228 5.95 13.94 4.23
N GLY A 229 4.66 13.85 4.60
CA GLY A 229 3.57 13.68 3.63
C GLY A 229 3.10 14.98 2.99
N LEU A 230 3.23 16.11 3.71
CA LEU A 230 2.68 17.40 3.32
C LEU A 230 3.10 17.88 1.92
N PRO A 231 4.39 17.77 1.49
CA PRO A 231 4.78 18.19 0.15
C PRO A 231 4.01 17.47 -0.96
N LEU A 232 3.80 16.16 -0.85
CA LEU A 232 3.10 15.39 -1.88
C LEU A 232 1.61 15.73 -1.94
N VAL A 233 0.98 15.92 -0.77
CA VAL A 233 -0.42 16.37 -0.69
C VAL A 233 -0.56 17.80 -1.22
N ALA A 234 0.42 18.67 -0.96
CA ALA A 234 0.44 20.03 -1.49
C ALA A 234 0.57 20.05 -3.02
N VAL A 235 1.41 19.20 -3.61
CA VAL A 235 1.49 19.06 -5.08
C VAL A 235 0.15 18.58 -5.65
N LEU A 236 -0.50 17.60 -5.02
CA LEU A 236 -1.82 17.15 -5.45
C LEU A 236 -2.86 18.27 -5.37
N GLY A 237 -2.91 19.00 -4.25
CA GLY A 237 -3.81 20.14 -4.09
C GLY A 237 -3.54 21.26 -5.10
N ALA A 238 -2.27 21.53 -5.42
CA ALA A 238 -1.89 22.50 -6.44
C ALA A 238 -2.33 22.06 -7.85
N TYR A 239 -2.18 20.77 -8.17
CA TYR A 239 -2.70 20.18 -9.41
C TYR A 239 -4.21 20.33 -9.52
N ASP A 240 -4.95 19.97 -8.46
CA ASP A 240 -6.40 20.08 -8.43
C ASP A 240 -6.87 21.54 -8.51
N ALA A 241 -6.17 22.44 -7.83
CA ALA A 241 -6.43 23.87 -7.91
C ALA A 241 -6.19 24.43 -9.32
N TRP A 242 -5.12 24.00 -9.98
CA TRP A 242 -4.77 24.41 -11.34
C TRP A 242 -5.82 23.97 -12.37
N LEU A 243 -6.28 22.72 -12.31
CA LEU A 243 -7.21 22.17 -13.30
C LEU A 243 -8.69 22.45 -12.99
N PHE A 244 -9.08 22.39 -11.71
CA PHE A 244 -10.49 22.40 -11.28
C PHE A 244 -10.85 23.60 -10.40
N GLY A 245 -9.85 24.41 -10.03
CA GLY A 245 -10.03 25.74 -9.45
C GLY A 245 -9.90 25.84 -7.95
N ALA A 246 -9.81 24.72 -7.22
CA ALA A 246 -9.53 24.70 -5.79
C ALA A 246 -8.89 23.36 -5.38
N PRO A 247 -8.07 23.30 -4.31
CA PRO A 247 -7.35 22.08 -3.93
C PRO A 247 -8.24 20.94 -3.41
N TRP A 248 -9.52 21.22 -3.11
CA TRP A 248 -10.52 20.22 -2.72
C TRP A 248 -11.48 19.85 -3.86
N ARG A 249 -11.36 20.48 -5.03
CA ARG A 249 -12.11 20.11 -6.24
C ARG A 249 -11.26 19.12 -7.02
N THR A 250 -11.43 17.85 -6.73
CA THR A 250 -10.65 16.78 -7.37
C THR A 250 -11.22 16.43 -8.73
N SER A 251 -10.48 15.63 -9.51
CA SER A 251 -10.94 15.05 -10.78
C SER A 251 -12.31 14.37 -10.67
N TYR A 252 -12.64 13.79 -9.51
CA TYR A 252 -13.95 13.17 -9.25
C TYR A 252 -15.12 14.15 -9.37
N SER A 253 -14.91 15.43 -9.06
CA SER A 253 -15.93 16.48 -9.16
C SER A 253 -16.22 16.93 -10.61
N ALA A 254 -15.37 16.50 -11.55
CA ALA A 254 -15.40 16.92 -12.95
C ALA A 254 -15.35 15.73 -13.92
N ILE A 255 -15.74 14.53 -13.47
CA ILE A 255 -15.81 13.35 -14.33
C ILE A 255 -16.79 13.61 -15.48
N THR A 256 -16.33 13.38 -16.71
CA THR A 256 -17.10 13.61 -17.92
C THR A 256 -18.38 12.76 -17.89
N GLY A 257 -19.54 13.39 -18.06
CA GLY A 257 -20.84 12.71 -18.08
C GLY A 257 -21.41 12.33 -16.71
N LEU A 258 -20.74 12.66 -15.59
CA LEU A 258 -21.26 12.40 -14.24
C LEU A 258 -21.37 13.67 -13.40
N SER A 259 -22.48 13.79 -12.67
CA SER A 259 -22.65 14.81 -11.63
C SER A 259 -22.41 14.18 -10.27
N THR A 260 -21.24 14.43 -9.69
CA THR A 260 -20.88 13.90 -8.37
C THR A 260 -20.99 15.00 -7.31
N ARG A 261 -21.47 14.61 -6.11
CA ARG A 261 -21.54 15.50 -4.94
C ARG A 261 -21.11 14.71 -3.72
N PHE A 262 -20.46 15.38 -2.78
CA PHE A 262 -20.26 14.80 -1.46
C PHE A 262 -21.62 14.57 -0.81
N ALA A 263 -21.85 13.33 -0.39
CA ALA A 263 -23.06 12.91 0.28
C ALA A 263 -22.69 12.10 1.53
N ALA A 264 -23.54 12.17 2.55
CA ALA A 264 -23.39 11.33 3.73
C ALA A 264 -23.45 9.84 3.31
N PRO A 265 -22.60 8.97 3.90
CA PRO A 265 -22.61 7.55 3.59
C PRO A 265 -23.97 6.96 3.97
N LYS A 266 -24.65 6.33 3.01
CA LYS A 266 -25.90 5.61 3.26
C LYS A 266 -25.55 4.31 3.98
N ALA A 267 -26.23 4.01 5.09
CA ALA A 267 -26.00 2.79 5.86
C ALA A 267 -26.08 1.52 4.99
N ALA A 268 -27.01 1.48 4.04
CA ALA A 268 -27.13 0.38 3.08
C ALA A 268 -25.89 0.20 2.19
N ILE A 269 -25.26 1.29 1.74
CA ILE A 269 -24.03 1.25 0.95
C ILE A 269 -22.86 0.76 1.81
N VAL A 270 -22.79 1.23 3.07
CA VAL A 270 -21.77 0.75 4.02
C VAL A 270 -21.94 -0.76 4.26
N ALA A 271 -23.16 -1.22 4.50
CA ALA A 271 -23.44 -2.65 4.66
C ALA A 271 -23.06 -3.45 3.40
N ASP A 272 -23.36 -2.93 2.21
CA ASP A 272 -23.00 -3.55 0.94
C ASP A 272 -21.48 -3.65 0.75
N PHE A 273 -20.71 -2.65 1.21
CA PHE A 273 -19.24 -2.70 1.24
C PHE A 273 -18.66 -3.64 2.29
N VAL A 274 -19.41 -4.02 3.32
CA VAL A 274 -18.90 -4.93 4.37
C VAL A 274 -19.23 -6.39 4.02
N VAL A 275 -20.47 -6.68 3.64
CA VAL A 275 -20.98 -8.05 3.42
C VAL A 275 -21.72 -8.26 2.10
N GLY A 276 -21.95 -7.19 1.32
CA GLY A 276 -22.76 -7.26 0.11
C GLY A 276 -22.06 -7.90 -1.09
N PRO A 277 -22.83 -8.33 -2.10
CA PRO A 277 -22.30 -9.03 -3.26
C PRO A 277 -21.46 -8.12 -4.19
N ARG A 278 -21.72 -6.80 -4.19
CA ARG A 278 -21.07 -5.86 -5.13
C ARG A 278 -19.73 -5.32 -4.63
N GLY A 279 -19.52 -5.29 -3.33
CA GLY A 279 -18.31 -4.70 -2.74
C GLY A 279 -17.93 -5.24 -1.36
N GLY A 280 -18.51 -6.37 -0.95
CA GLY A 280 -18.36 -6.91 0.40
C GLY A 280 -16.93 -7.28 0.74
N LEU A 281 -16.34 -6.54 1.67
CA LEU A 281 -15.00 -6.75 2.19
C LEU A 281 -14.79 -8.21 2.64
N PHE A 282 -15.75 -8.79 3.35
CA PHE A 282 -15.62 -10.18 3.83
C PHE A 282 -15.90 -11.22 2.76
N LEU A 283 -16.61 -10.87 1.69
CA LEU A 283 -16.77 -11.75 0.54
C LEU A 283 -15.46 -11.88 -0.25
N TYR A 284 -14.80 -10.75 -0.51
CA TYR A 284 -13.55 -10.70 -1.28
C TYR A 284 -12.29 -10.89 -0.42
N SER A 285 -12.42 -10.89 0.90
CA SER A 285 -11.32 -11.05 1.85
C SER A 285 -11.78 -11.70 3.18
N PRO A 286 -12.27 -12.96 3.14
CA PRO A 286 -12.89 -13.62 4.30
C PRO A 286 -11.95 -13.80 5.49
N PHE A 287 -10.64 -13.91 5.24
CA PHE A 287 -9.63 -14.01 6.30
C PHE A 287 -9.57 -12.76 7.20
N LEU A 288 -10.11 -11.62 6.78
CA LEU A 288 -10.21 -10.42 7.62
C LEU A 288 -11.15 -10.60 8.81
N LEU A 289 -11.99 -11.63 8.83
CA LEU A 289 -12.76 -12.01 10.03
C LEU A 289 -11.85 -12.36 11.22
N ALA A 290 -10.60 -12.76 10.97
CA ALA A 290 -9.60 -12.99 12.01
C ALA A 290 -8.84 -11.71 12.43
N ALA A 291 -9.06 -10.57 11.80
CA ALA A 291 -8.35 -9.33 12.12
C ALA A 291 -8.62 -8.82 13.55
N PRO A 292 -9.86 -8.84 14.09
CA PRO A 292 -10.12 -8.36 15.44
C PRO A 292 -9.37 -9.14 16.52
N SER A 293 -9.24 -10.47 16.38
CA SER A 293 -8.49 -11.29 17.33
C SER A 293 -6.98 -11.03 17.25
N GLY A 294 -6.45 -10.82 16.05
CA GLY A 294 -5.07 -10.39 15.84
C GLY A 294 -4.77 -9.02 16.45
N LEU A 295 -5.67 -8.05 16.26
CA LEU A 295 -5.58 -6.71 16.86
C LEU A 295 -5.65 -6.77 18.39
N ALA A 296 -6.59 -7.55 18.95
CA ALA A 296 -6.71 -7.73 20.40
C ALA A 296 -5.45 -8.38 21.01
N ALA A 297 -4.86 -9.37 20.33
CA ALA A 297 -3.61 -9.98 20.77
C ALA A 297 -2.44 -8.98 20.72
N ALA A 298 -2.35 -8.18 19.66
CA ALA A 298 -1.33 -7.14 19.55
C ALA A 298 -1.47 -6.08 20.65
N TRP A 299 -2.68 -5.60 20.93
CA TRP A 299 -2.93 -4.63 21.99
C TRP A 299 -2.58 -5.14 23.40
N ARG A 300 -2.81 -6.42 23.67
CA ARG A 300 -2.43 -7.04 24.96
C ARG A 300 -0.92 -7.27 25.10
N GLY A 301 -0.18 -7.29 23.98
CA GLY A 301 1.25 -7.57 23.93
C GLY A 301 2.17 -6.34 23.86
N VAL A 302 1.63 -5.12 23.74
CA VAL A 302 2.43 -3.88 23.67
C VAL A 302 2.54 -3.24 25.07
N PRO A 303 3.66 -3.39 25.80
CA PRO A 303 3.87 -2.61 27.01
C PRO A 303 4.03 -1.11 26.66
N PRO A 304 3.43 -0.19 27.43
CA PRO A 304 3.65 1.23 27.24
C PRO A 304 5.13 1.58 27.50
N ARG A 305 5.75 2.35 26.59
CA ARG A 305 7.13 2.86 26.69
C ARG A 305 7.35 3.90 27.81
N GLY A 306 6.59 3.81 28.90
CA GLY A 306 6.75 4.61 30.11
C GLY A 306 7.35 3.85 31.29
N ARG A 307 7.65 2.55 31.15
CA ARG A 307 8.32 1.74 32.18
C ARG A 307 9.35 0.83 31.52
N THR A 308 10.55 0.78 32.11
CA THR A 308 11.78 0.07 31.68
C THR A 308 12.61 0.86 30.66
N GLY A 309 13.82 1.36 30.95
CA GLY A 309 14.73 1.02 32.04
C GLY A 309 15.14 -0.45 31.92
N SER A 310 16.20 -0.71 31.15
CA SER A 310 16.77 -2.02 30.75
C SER A 310 16.24 -2.62 29.44
N ALA A 311 17.20 -2.93 28.57
CA ALA A 311 17.04 -3.41 27.21
C ALA A 311 16.34 -4.78 27.13
N PRO A 312 15.70 -5.12 25.99
CA PRO A 312 15.17 -6.45 25.77
C PRO A 312 16.33 -7.43 25.55
N GLY A 313 16.72 -8.11 26.63
CA GLY A 313 17.53 -9.31 26.56
C GLY A 313 16.84 -10.36 25.72
N THR A 314 17.59 -10.90 24.77
CA THR A 314 17.31 -12.14 24.03
C THR A 314 16.55 -13.16 24.86
N CYS A 315 15.28 -13.39 24.50
CA CYS A 315 14.47 -14.46 25.06
C CYS A 315 14.96 -15.80 24.49
N SER A 316 15.96 -16.39 25.15
CA SER A 316 16.44 -17.73 24.86
C SER A 316 15.40 -18.75 25.34
N ARG A 317 14.75 -19.40 24.37
CA ARG A 317 14.05 -20.68 24.55
C ARG A 317 14.99 -21.73 25.16
N ARG A 318 14.80 -22.02 26.44
CA ARG A 318 15.03 -23.28 27.19
C ARG A 318 14.53 -22.90 28.58
N TYR A 319 13.45 -23.46 29.11
CA TYR A 319 13.43 -24.78 29.72
C TYR A 319 12.03 -25.42 29.64
N ARG A 320 12.02 -26.69 29.24
CA ARG A 320 10.96 -27.66 29.54
C ARG A 320 11.61 -28.75 30.40
N CYS A 321 10.79 -29.37 31.26
CA CYS A 321 11.04 -30.50 32.17
C CYS A 321 11.71 -30.10 33.50
N TRP A 322 11.28 -30.53 34.70
CA TRP A 322 10.16 -31.30 35.24
C TRP A 322 10.27 -31.16 36.79
N PRO A 323 9.23 -31.44 37.61
CA PRO A 323 9.27 -31.18 39.05
C PRO A 323 9.89 -32.37 39.82
N ARG A 324 10.74 -32.12 40.82
CA ARG A 324 11.06 -33.11 41.86
C ARG A 324 11.46 -32.48 43.21
N SER A 325 10.56 -32.71 44.16
CA SER A 325 10.78 -33.04 45.58
C SER A 325 11.61 -32.13 46.51
N ARG A 326 10.90 -31.66 47.54
CA ARG A 326 11.37 -31.28 48.89
C ARG A 326 12.35 -32.31 49.51
N ALA A 327 13.45 -31.83 50.10
CA ALA A 327 14.10 -32.35 51.31
C ALA A 327 15.12 -31.30 51.80
N ARG A 328 14.84 -30.56 52.89
CA ARG A 328 15.33 -30.78 54.27
C ARG A 328 16.85 -30.61 54.49
N ARG A 329 17.15 -29.50 55.21
CA ARG A 329 17.99 -29.34 56.42
C ARG A 329 19.53 -29.44 56.38
N SER A 330 20.08 -28.68 57.35
CA SER A 330 21.40 -28.65 57.99
C SER A 330 22.57 -28.11 57.17
N SER A 331 23.10 -26.91 57.45
CA SER A 331 23.90 -26.49 58.61
C SER A 331 25.25 -27.20 58.70
N VAL A 332 26.31 -26.58 58.16
CA VAL A 332 27.68 -26.77 58.65
C VAL A 332 28.41 -25.43 58.63
N ARG A 333 29.06 -25.17 59.76
CA ARG A 333 29.86 -24.03 60.15
C ARG A 333 31.13 -23.85 59.31
N ALA A 334 31.60 -22.61 59.37
CA ALA A 334 32.95 -22.15 59.05
C ALA A 334 34.08 -23.00 59.65
N VAL A 335 35.19 -23.07 58.90
CA VAL A 335 36.56 -22.99 59.45
C VAL A 335 37.39 -22.17 58.46
N ALA A 336 37.96 -21.08 58.97
CA ALA A 336 39.01 -20.30 58.33
C ALA A 336 40.37 -20.96 58.59
N HIS A 337 41.30 -20.86 57.63
CA HIS A 337 42.73 -20.88 57.90
C HIS A 337 43.45 -19.97 56.90
N CYS A 338 44.37 -19.18 57.47
CA CYS A 338 45.27 -18.17 56.90
C CYS A 338 44.65 -16.79 56.63
#